data_AF-A0A835GKD1-F1
#
_entry.id   AF-A0A835GKD1-F1
#
_cell.length_a   1.000
_cell.length_b   1.000
_cell.length_c   1.000
_cell.angle_alpha   90.00
_cell.angle_beta   90.00
_cell.angle_gamma   90.00
#
_symmetry.space_group_name_H-M   'P 1'
#
loop_
_entity.id
_entity.type
_entity.pdbx_description
1 polymer ?
#
loop_
_entity_poly.entity_id
_entity_poly.type
_entity_poly.pdbx_seq_one_letter_code
_entity_poly.pdbx_strand_id
1 'polypeptide(L)'
;MDVRKCCVNNCSSTNGTHRLFCFPKDDKLRELWLSYVIPTNKELSGLSKHQLLSKRVCQNHFDRYQFDGMGNRLRYGYPCLFSEKEISFGIPLSSTVNDHLSDHNYYLSSAPESPTLVTSHIG
;
A
#
# COMPACT_ATOMS: atom_id res chain seq x y z
N MET A 1 7.94 7.03 -27.29
CA MET A 1 7.65 7.18 -25.85
C MET A 1 8.21 5.96 -25.16
N ASP A 2 9.08 6.12 -24.15
CA ASP A 2 9.57 4.98 -23.38
C ASP A 2 8.44 4.36 -22.55
N VAL A 3 8.21 3.07 -22.76
CA VAL A 3 7.22 2.29 -22.01
C VAL A 3 7.72 2.11 -20.58
N ARG A 4 6.95 2.61 -19.60
CA ARG A 4 7.24 2.42 -18.18
C ARG A 4 6.50 1.19 -17.70
N LYS A 5 7.21 0.32 -16.96
CA LYS A 5 6.66 -0.93 -16.42
C LYS A 5 6.57 -0.91 -14.90
N CYS A 6 5.64 -1.71 -14.37
CA CYS A 6 5.63 -2.07 -12.95
C CYS A 6 6.96 -2.75 -12.57
N CYS A 7 7.48 -2.45 -11.38
CA CYS A 7 8.70 -3.06 -10.87
C CYS A 7 8.46 -4.31 -10.03
N VAL A 8 7.20 -4.72 -9.80
CA VAL A 8 6.88 -6.02 -9.19
C VAL A 8 7.23 -7.12 -10.21
N ASN A 9 7.95 -8.14 -9.77
CA ASN A 9 8.33 -9.24 -10.66
C ASN A 9 7.10 -10.01 -11.14
N ASN A 10 7.13 -10.53 -12.36
CA ASN A 10 5.99 -11.18 -13.02
C ASN A 10 4.75 -10.29 -13.23
N CYS A 11 4.84 -8.97 -13.02
CA CYS A 11 3.76 -8.03 -13.35
C CYS A 11 4.00 -7.40 -14.73
N SER A 12 3.15 -7.75 -15.70
CA SER A 12 3.22 -7.23 -17.08
C SER A 12 2.60 -5.84 -17.26
N SER A 13 2.18 -5.19 -16.16
CA SER A 13 1.53 -3.88 -16.22
C SER A 13 2.49 -2.80 -16.70
N THR A 14 2.03 -2.02 -17.68
CA THR A 14 2.72 -0.84 -18.22
C THR A 14 1.85 0.42 -18.11
N ASN A 15 2.43 1.59 -18.33
CA ASN A 15 1.71 2.86 -18.38
C ASN A 15 0.65 2.95 -19.51
N GLY A 16 0.65 2.02 -20.48
CA GLY A 16 -0.40 1.91 -21.49
C GLY A 16 -1.58 1.04 -21.05
N THR A 17 -1.41 0.24 -19.99
CA THR A 17 -2.43 -0.73 -19.53
C THR A 17 -3.03 -0.37 -18.17
N HIS A 18 -2.24 0.20 -17.26
CA HIS A 18 -2.63 0.47 -15.89
C HIS A 18 -2.02 1.78 -15.40
N ARG A 19 -2.65 2.39 -14.39
CA ARG A 19 -2.05 3.50 -13.67
C ARG A 19 -0.83 3.01 -12.90
N LEU A 20 0.24 3.79 -12.98
CA LEU A 20 1.51 3.52 -12.30
C LEU A 20 1.81 4.61 -11.28
N PHE A 21 2.23 4.20 -10.08
CA PHE A 21 2.58 5.08 -8.98
C PHE A 21 4.07 5.06 -8.69
N CYS A 22 4.65 6.24 -8.50
CA CYS A 22 6.06 6.41 -8.12
C CYS A 22 6.30 5.97 -6.68
N PHE A 23 7.52 5.51 -6.40
CA PHE A 23 7.96 5.38 -5.02
C PHE A 23 7.87 6.73 -4.27
N PRO A 24 7.54 6.71 -2.97
CA PRO A 24 7.46 7.90 -2.13
C PRO A 24 8.79 8.64 -2.01
N LYS A 25 8.71 9.99 -1.97
CA LYS A 25 9.83 10.85 -1.58
C LYS A 25 10.15 10.76 -0.09
N ASP A 26 9.11 10.56 0.72
CA ASP A 26 9.23 10.30 2.15
C ASP A 26 9.99 9.00 2.40
N ASP A 27 10.96 9.04 3.31
CA ASP A 27 11.91 7.94 3.50
C ASP A 27 11.27 6.77 4.24
N LYS A 28 10.47 7.05 5.28
CA LYS A 28 9.76 6.02 6.06
C LYS A 28 8.72 5.29 5.21
N LEU A 29 7.92 6.01 4.44
CA LEU A 29 6.93 5.40 3.56
C LEU A 29 7.61 4.62 2.43
N ARG A 30 8.75 5.08 1.94
CA ARG A 30 9.51 4.33 0.93
C ARG A 30 10.10 3.04 1.50
N GLU A 31 10.63 3.06 2.71
CA GLU A 31 11.08 1.85 3.42
C GLU A 31 9.93 0.85 3.61
N LEU A 32 8.73 1.34 3.98
CA LEU A 32 7.53 0.51 4.04
C LEU A 32 7.20 -0.11 2.67
N TRP A 33 7.21 0.65 1.58
CA TRP A 33 7.00 0.08 0.25
C TRP A 33 8.04 -0.98 -0.09
N LEU A 34 9.30 -0.74 0.25
CA LEU A 34 10.39 -1.69 -0.03
C LEU A 34 10.21 -3.00 0.74
N SER A 35 9.73 -2.99 1.97
CA SER A 35 9.52 -4.22 2.74
C SER A 35 8.53 -5.18 2.08
N TYR A 36 7.53 -4.64 1.36
CA TYR A 36 6.56 -5.43 0.59
C TYR A 36 7.04 -5.78 -0.83
N VAL A 37 7.71 -4.85 -1.51
CA VAL A 37 8.06 -5.05 -2.93
C VAL A 37 9.37 -5.83 -3.11
N ILE A 38 10.37 -5.68 -2.24
CA ILE A 38 11.66 -6.42 -2.33
C ILE A 38 11.47 -7.95 -2.36
N PRO A 39 10.59 -8.56 -1.55
CA PRO A 39 10.29 -9.99 -1.66
C PRO A 39 9.90 -10.43 -3.07
N THR A 40 9.24 -9.55 -3.83
CA THR A 40 8.87 -9.82 -5.23
C THR A 40 9.99 -9.47 -6.21
N ASN A 41 10.76 -8.41 -5.96
CA ASN A 41 11.86 -7.96 -6.82
C ASN A 41 13.09 -7.59 -5.98
N LYS A 42 14.00 -8.56 -5.83
CA LYS A 42 15.21 -8.42 -5.01
C LYS A 42 16.19 -7.38 -5.55
N GLU A 43 16.15 -7.05 -6.84
CA GLU A 43 17.06 -6.05 -7.43
C GLU A 43 16.84 -4.64 -6.87
N LEU A 44 15.69 -4.38 -6.25
CA LEU A 44 15.36 -3.09 -5.65
C LEU A 44 16.18 -2.79 -4.38
N SER A 45 16.68 -3.81 -3.67
CA SER A 45 17.41 -3.61 -2.41
C SER A 45 18.76 -2.91 -2.59
N GLY A 46 19.37 -3.03 -3.76
CA GLY A 46 20.66 -2.41 -4.10
C GLY A 46 20.56 -1.01 -4.71
N LEU A 47 19.35 -0.45 -4.86
CA LEU A 47 19.15 0.82 -5.55
C LEU A 47 19.27 2.02 -4.61
N SER A 48 19.89 3.09 -5.11
CA SER A 48 19.88 4.38 -4.44
C SER A 48 18.48 5.00 -4.40
N LYS A 49 18.25 5.96 -3.48
CA LYS A 49 17.01 6.75 -3.40
C LYS A 49 16.61 7.32 -4.76
N HIS A 50 17.54 7.92 -5.50
CA HIS A 50 17.24 8.52 -6.80
C HIS A 50 16.76 7.48 -7.83
N GLN A 51 17.41 6.31 -7.87
CA GLN A 51 17.00 5.20 -8.73
C GLN A 51 15.62 4.66 -8.33
N LEU A 52 15.34 4.51 -7.03
CA LEU A 52 14.03 4.07 -6.53
C LEU A 52 12.90 5.03 -6.92
N LEU A 53 13.14 6.35 -6.85
CA LEU A 53 12.16 7.35 -7.26
C LEU A 53 11.77 7.27 -8.76
N SER A 54 12.58 6.60 -9.58
CA SER A 54 12.25 6.31 -10.99
C SER A 54 11.44 5.02 -11.16
N LYS A 55 11.40 4.14 -10.16
CA LYS A 55 10.62 2.88 -10.18
C LYS A 55 9.13 3.14 -9.95
N ARG A 56 8.30 2.21 -10.41
CA ARG A 56 6.85 2.36 -10.44
C ARG A 56 6.16 1.07 -10.03
N VAL A 57 5.06 1.17 -9.27
CA VAL A 57 4.18 0.04 -8.94
C VAL A 57 2.79 0.33 -9.53
N CYS A 58 2.16 -0.66 -10.17
CA CYS A 58 0.83 -0.46 -10.76
C CYS A 58 -0.28 -0.51 -9.69
N GLN A 59 -1.45 0.02 -10.05
CA GLN A 59 -2.61 0.10 -9.16
C GLN A 59 -3.08 -1.26 -8.58
N ASN A 60 -2.86 -2.36 -9.28
CA ASN A 60 -3.33 -3.69 -8.86
C ASN A 60 -2.64 -4.21 -7.60
N HIS A 61 -1.50 -3.62 -7.23
CA HIS A 61 -0.78 -4.00 -6.01
C HIS A 61 -1.25 -3.25 -4.77
N PHE A 62 -2.26 -2.38 -4.91
CA PHE A 62 -2.82 -1.61 -3.82
C PHE A 62 -4.23 -2.10 -3.54
N ASP A 63 -4.56 -2.24 -2.26
CA ASP A 63 -5.93 -2.39 -1.82
C ASP A 63 -6.79 -1.20 -2.27
N ARG A 64 -8.06 -1.47 -2.59
CA ARG A 64 -9.04 -0.47 -3.03
C ARG A 64 -9.18 0.71 -2.06
N TYR A 65 -8.94 0.50 -0.76
CA TYR A 65 -9.01 1.54 0.26
C TYR A 65 -7.77 2.45 0.31
N GLN A 66 -6.74 2.18 -0.50
CA GLN A 66 -5.52 2.99 -0.61
C GLN A 66 -5.68 4.18 -1.59
N PHE A 67 -6.88 4.35 -2.16
CA PHE A 67 -7.19 5.38 -3.15
C PHE A 67 -8.33 6.29 -2.68
N ASP A 68 -8.30 7.55 -3.11
CA ASP A 68 -9.46 8.44 -3.01
C ASP A 68 -10.54 8.08 -4.04
N GLY A 69 -11.69 8.76 -3.98
CA GLY A 69 -12.79 8.57 -4.93
C GLY A 69 -12.46 8.92 -6.39
N MET A 70 -11.30 9.52 -6.66
CA MET A 70 -10.79 9.83 -8.00
C MET A 70 -9.67 8.86 -8.42
N GLY A 71 -9.39 7.83 -7.62
CA GLY A 71 -8.36 6.83 -7.88
C GLY A 71 -6.93 7.33 -7.64
N ASN A 72 -6.73 8.50 -7.02
CA ASN A 72 -5.40 8.93 -6.59
C ASN A 72 -4.99 8.17 -5.34
N ARG A 73 -3.73 7.75 -5.29
CA ARG A 73 -3.17 7.10 -4.10
C ARG A 73 -3.22 8.08 -2.92
N LEU A 74 -3.75 7.62 -1.79
CA LEU A 74 -3.71 8.35 -0.53
C LEU A 74 -2.27 8.65 -0.12
N ARG A 75 -2.06 9.71 0.68
CA ARG A 75 -0.73 10.21 1.06
C ARG A 75 0.19 9.09 1.57
N TYR A 76 -0.32 8.26 2.47
CA TYR A 76 0.38 7.14 3.09
C TYR A 76 0.06 5.79 2.45
N GLY A 77 -0.61 5.79 1.30
CA GLY A 77 -1.02 4.55 0.66
C GLY A 77 0.19 3.72 0.22
N TYR A 78 0.12 2.41 0.30
CA TYR A 78 1.24 1.53 -0.03
C TYR A 78 0.78 0.24 -0.70
N PRO A 79 1.65 -0.41 -1.50
CA PRO A 79 1.31 -1.66 -2.14
C PRO A 79 1.33 -2.80 -1.12
N CYS A 80 0.26 -3.59 -1.11
CA CYS A 80 0.04 -4.70 -0.17
C CYS A 80 -0.51 -5.97 -0.84
N LEU A 81 -0.81 -5.96 -2.14
CA LEU A 81 -1.37 -7.10 -2.87
C LEU A 81 -0.33 -7.70 -3.83
N PHE A 82 0.06 -8.95 -3.63
CA PHE A 82 1.12 -9.58 -4.43
C PHE A 82 0.80 -11.00 -4.90
N SER A 83 -0.17 -11.68 -4.28
CA SER A 83 -0.70 -12.93 -4.83
C SER A 83 -1.79 -12.67 -5.88
N GLU A 84 -1.95 -13.61 -6.83
CA GLU A 84 -3.01 -13.53 -7.84
C GLU A 84 -4.39 -13.41 -7.21
N LYS A 85 -4.61 -14.12 -6.10
CA LYS A 85 -5.87 -14.13 -5.37
C LYS A 85 -6.14 -12.76 -4.72
N GLU A 86 -5.17 -12.16 -4.04
CA GLU A 86 -5.29 -10.79 -3.48
C GLU A 86 -5.57 -9.76 -4.57
N ILE A 87 -4.83 -9.83 -5.67
CA ILE A 87 -4.98 -8.92 -6.81
C ILE A 87 -6.39 -9.07 -7.42
N SER A 88 -6.88 -10.29 -7.56
CA SER A 88 -8.23 -10.56 -8.10
C SER A 88 -9.34 -10.06 -7.18
N PHE A 89 -9.18 -10.13 -5.86
CA PHE A 89 -10.17 -9.61 -4.90
C PHE A 89 -10.00 -8.11 -4.61
N GLY A 90 -8.83 -7.54 -4.92
CA GLY A 90 -8.49 -6.14 -4.63
C GLY A 90 -8.42 -5.84 -3.13
N ILE A 91 -8.16 -6.86 -2.30
CA ILE A 91 -8.00 -6.78 -0.83
C ILE A 91 -6.98 -7.84 -0.36
N PRO A 92 -6.24 -7.60 0.74
CA PRO A 92 -5.25 -8.55 1.27
C PRO A 92 -5.95 -9.78 1.91
N LEU A 93 -5.36 -10.97 1.74
CA LEU A 93 -5.97 -12.23 2.21
C LEU A 93 -5.70 -12.55 3.69
N SER A 94 -4.76 -11.83 4.32
CA SER A 94 -4.49 -11.91 5.76
C SER A 94 -5.46 -11.05 6.56
N SER A 95 -6.75 -11.13 6.27
CA SER A 95 -7.82 -10.63 7.13
C SER A 95 -8.29 -11.79 8.01
N THR A 96 -7.43 -12.24 8.93
CA THR A 96 -7.82 -13.24 9.93
C THR A 96 -8.78 -12.57 10.93
N VAL A 97 -10.07 -12.59 10.59
CA VAL A 97 -11.29 -12.51 11.44
C VAL A 97 -11.43 -11.40 12.49
N ASN A 98 -10.42 -10.56 12.71
CA ASN A 98 -10.42 -9.44 13.65
C ASN A 98 -9.93 -8.11 13.05
N ASP A 99 -9.47 -8.08 11.79
CA ASP A 99 -9.07 -6.84 11.11
C ASP A 99 -10.33 -6.08 10.69
N HIS A 100 -10.64 -5.02 11.42
CA HIS A 100 -11.74 -4.14 11.10
C HIS A 100 -11.33 -3.32 9.86
N LEU A 101 -12.23 -3.04 8.90
CA LEU A 101 -11.91 -2.27 7.68
C LEU A 101 -11.25 -0.90 7.96
N SER A 102 -11.35 -0.40 9.20
CA SER A 102 -10.65 0.79 9.71
C SER A 102 -9.14 0.61 9.90
N ASP A 103 -8.63 -0.61 10.04
CA ASP A 103 -7.20 -0.92 10.25
C ASP A 103 -6.38 -0.75 8.97
N HIS A 104 -7.02 -0.74 7.80
CA HIS A 104 -6.38 -0.42 6.53
C HIS A 104 -6.16 1.09 6.34
N ASN A 105 -6.66 1.90 7.29
CA ASN A 105 -6.38 3.32 7.40
C ASN A 105 -5.40 3.57 8.57
N TYR A 106 -4.14 3.16 8.38
CA TYR A 106 -3.04 3.20 9.37
C TYR A 106 -2.75 4.58 10.00
N TYR A 107 -3.45 5.66 9.61
CA TYR A 107 -3.38 6.95 10.30
C TYR A 107 -4.32 7.04 11.51
N LEU A 108 -5.36 6.21 11.61
CA LEU A 108 -6.30 6.25 12.75
C LEU A 108 -5.72 5.60 14.03
N SER A 109 -4.70 4.75 13.92
CA SER A 109 -4.05 4.09 15.06
C SER A 109 -3.11 5.01 15.87
N SER A 110 -3.23 6.33 15.71
CA SER A 110 -2.50 7.34 16.51
C SER A 110 -3.43 8.34 17.19
N ALA A 111 -4.64 7.94 17.57
CA ALA A 111 -5.40 8.65 18.59
C ALA A 111 -5.12 7.96 19.94
N PRO A 112 -4.57 8.66 20.96
CA PRO A 112 -4.48 8.09 22.29
C PRO A 112 -5.89 7.76 22.78
N GLU A 113 -6.02 6.56 23.32
CA GLU A 113 -7.22 6.01 23.92
C GLU A 113 -7.78 7.03 24.92
N SER A 114 -8.96 7.58 24.64
CA SER A 114 -9.65 8.43 25.62
C SER A 114 -10.13 7.54 26.77
N PRO A 115 -9.87 7.88 28.04
CA PRO A 115 -10.18 6.99 29.15
C PRO A 115 -11.69 6.83 29.34
N THR A 116 -12.11 5.57 29.35
CA THR A 116 -13.22 4.95 30.11
C THR A 116 -14.45 5.79 30.46
N LEU A 117 -15.58 5.34 29.88
CA LEU A 117 -16.93 5.45 30.43
C LEU A 117 -16.95 5.10 31.93
N VAL A 118 -17.28 6.08 32.78
CA VAL A 118 -17.85 5.83 34.11
C VAL A 118 -19.36 5.81 33.94
N THR A 119 -19.93 4.61 33.94
CA THR A 119 -21.37 4.39 34.05
C THR A 119 -21.82 4.80 35.45
N SER A 120 -22.63 5.85 35.52
CA SER A 120 -23.47 6.14 36.68
C SER A 120 -24.51 5.04 36.84
N HIS A 121 -24.52 4.32 37.97
CA HIS A 121 -25.73 3.65 38.45
C HIS A 121 -26.02 4.12 39.88
N ILE A 122 -27.24 4.61 40.02
CA ILE A 122 -27.89 5.09 41.24
C ILE A 122 -28.58 3.85 41.84
N GLY A 123 -28.40 3.64 43.15
CA GLY A 123 -29.05 2.58 43.92
C GLY A 123 -28.54 2.59 45.35
#